data_AF-A0A7S0XAM5-F1
#
_entry.id   AF-A0A7S0XAM5-F1
#
_cell.length_a   1.000
_cell.length_b   1.000
_cell.length_c   1.000
_cell.angle_alpha   90.00
_cell.angle_beta   90.00
_cell.angle_gamma   90.00
#
_symmetry.space_group_name_H-M   'P 1'
#
loop_
_entity.id
_entity.type
_entity.pdbx_description
1 polymer ?
#
loop_
_entity_poly.entity_id
_entity_poly.type
_entity_poly.pdbx_seq_one_letter_code
_entity_poly.pdbx_strand_id
1 'polypeptide(L)'
;MSGVGPKSVSTFSTTAPSYYVAGIGRGAVGFTTRSDIGPARPAFDPTNPAASTGLLPTVVNPFVTPNFGQAPVGYVAGRGRGMGELAKSQGEMKVPVSSEETDKGDYSDSNYDEFSGYGERLFATGTPYEDDDKEADEIYQSIDKAMANRNNKRQREDAILKLNKAKSNKTSISEQFADLKRELGKVSAEEWDSIPEVGDNSLKLKQPRKKDIYTPVPDSLIENSAQMGLYTKSVDPNGFETSLSRLPGTQSVTAGLAEARGNSLTLKLDKISDSITGQTVVDPKGYLTNLNSLKITSDAEIGDIKKARALLNSVTTTNPKHAPGWIAAARVEEFANKLVQARKVIRQGCEYCSDIPDVWLEAVRLHPIDEAKAILAQAVKKIPN
;
A
#
# COMPACT_ATOMS: atom_id res chain seq x y z
N MET A 1 9.36 -9.94 -38.85
CA MET A 1 9.92 -8.69 -39.39
C MET A 1 8.82 -7.64 -39.41
N SER A 2 8.83 -6.71 -38.47
CA SER A 2 8.05 -5.47 -38.53
C SER A 2 8.71 -4.46 -37.60
N GLY A 3 9.74 -3.79 -38.13
CA GLY A 3 10.45 -2.73 -37.43
C GLY A 3 9.62 -1.46 -37.45
N VAL A 4 9.08 -1.08 -36.30
CA VAL A 4 8.65 0.29 -36.02
C VAL A 4 9.15 0.64 -34.62
N GLY A 5 10.45 0.91 -34.53
CA GLY A 5 11.01 1.58 -33.36
C GLY A 5 10.55 3.05 -33.32
N PRO A 6 10.59 3.69 -32.15
CA PRO A 6 10.17 5.07 -31.99
C PRO A 6 11.01 5.99 -32.89
N LYS A 7 10.35 6.75 -33.78
CA LYS A 7 10.99 7.81 -34.55
C LYS A 7 11.39 8.93 -33.59
N SER A 8 12.66 8.98 -33.20
CA SER A 8 13.21 10.16 -32.53
C SER A 8 13.12 11.35 -33.47
N VAL A 9 12.66 12.49 -32.95
CA VAL A 9 12.63 13.74 -33.71
C VAL A 9 14.07 14.16 -34.01
N SER A 10 14.36 14.45 -35.28
CA SER A 10 15.69 14.74 -35.87
C SER A 10 16.51 15.85 -35.21
N THR A 11 15.98 16.56 -34.21
CA THR A 11 16.58 17.76 -33.64
C THR A 11 17.47 17.49 -32.42
N PHE A 12 17.41 16.30 -31.83
CA PHE A 12 18.12 16.00 -30.58
C PHE A 12 19.51 15.36 -30.78
N SER A 13 19.82 14.80 -31.95
CA SER A 13 21.09 14.11 -32.21
C SER A 13 22.17 14.98 -32.86
N THR A 14 21.84 16.21 -33.24
CA THR A 14 22.78 17.18 -33.83
C THR A 14 23.23 18.18 -32.77
N THR A 15 24.54 18.37 -32.63
CA THR A 15 25.10 19.44 -31.80
C THR A 15 24.61 20.80 -32.29
N ALA A 16 24.42 21.74 -31.35
CA ALA A 16 23.94 23.08 -31.69
C ALA A 16 24.87 23.74 -32.73
N PRO A 17 24.32 24.37 -33.78
CA PRO A 17 25.13 25.07 -34.78
C PRO A 17 26.02 26.15 -34.12
N SER A 18 27.26 26.29 -34.63
CA SER A 18 28.34 27.12 -34.03
C SER A 18 28.04 28.61 -33.80
N TYR A 19 26.90 29.12 -34.26
CA TYR A 19 26.48 30.52 -34.11
C TYR A 19 25.05 30.66 -33.58
N TYR A 20 24.44 29.58 -33.09
CA TYR A 20 23.12 29.64 -32.51
C TYR A 20 23.18 30.19 -31.08
N VAL A 21 22.61 31.38 -30.89
CA VAL A 21 22.39 31.95 -29.55
C VAL A 21 20.99 31.58 -29.10
N ALA A 22 20.90 30.78 -28.03
CA ALA A 22 19.63 30.34 -27.47
C ALA A 22 18.76 31.55 -27.05
N GLY A 23 17.46 31.51 -27.36
CA GLY A 23 16.54 32.63 -27.15
C GLY A 23 16.50 33.62 -28.33
N ILE A 24 17.65 34.15 -28.74
CA ILE A 24 17.74 35.12 -29.85
C ILE A 24 17.42 34.47 -31.20
N GLY A 25 17.93 33.26 -31.47
CA GLY A 25 17.66 32.53 -32.71
C GLY A 25 16.20 32.10 -32.91
N ARG A 26 15.38 32.15 -31.85
CA ARG A 26 13.92 31.93 -31.89
C ARG A 26 13.12 33.24 -32.05
N GLY A 27 13.79 34.40 -32.01
CA GLY A 27 13.12 35.70 -31.92
C GLY A 27 12.46 35.96 -30.57
N ALA A 28 12.89 35.26 -29.51
CA ALA A 28 12.36 35.49 -28.17
C ALA A 28 13.00 36.75 -27.57
N VAL A 29 12.18 37.76 -27.31
CA VAL A 29 12.52 38.93 -26.52
C VAL A 29 11.88 38.75 -25.14
N GLY A 30 12.67 38.92 -24.07
CA GLY A 30 12.14 38.90 -22.70
C GLY A 30 11.11 40.01 -22.53
N PHE A 31 10.00 39.71 -21.83
CA PHE A 31 9.04 40.73 -21.47
C PHE A 31 9.68 41.64 -20.43
N THR A 32 9.73 42.95 -20.69
CA THR A 32 10.24 43.92 -19.73
C THR A 32 9.27 43.99 -18.54
N THR A 33 9.70 43.54 -17.38
CA THR A 33 8.92 43.66 -16.15
C THR A 33 9.17 45.00 -15.47
N ARG A 34 8.32 45.37 -14.52
CA ARG A 34 8.47 46.59 -13.72
C ARG A 34 9.80 46.64 -12.96
N SER A 35 10.45 45.49 -12.76
CA SER A 35 11.77 45.36 -12.12
C SER A 35 12.93 45.73 -13.07
N ASP A 36 12.77 45.58 -14.39
CA ASP A 36 13.83 45.83 -15.40
C ASP A 36 13.99 47.31 -15.75
N ILE A 37 13.00 48.14 -15.45
CA ILE A 37 12.94 49.56 -15.87
C ILE A 37 13.66 50.50 -14.88
N GLY A 38 14.13 49.98 -13.74
CA GLY A 38 14.74 50.80 -12.69
C GLY A 38 13.75 51.82 -12.08
N PRO A 39 14.15 52.53 -11.01
CA PRO A 39 13.29 53.53 -10.39
C PRO A 39 12.94 54.62 -11.39
N ALA A 40 11.64 54.78 -11.64
CA ALA A 40 11.08 55.70 -12.61
C ALA A 40 11.70 57.10 -12.49
N ARG A 41 12.21 57.63 -13.61
CA ARG A 41 12.63 59.03 -13.73
C ARG A 41 11.47 59.94 -13.26
N PRO A 42 11.73 61.00 -12.48
CA PRO A 42 10.67 61.90 -12.03
C PRO A 42 9.96 62.53 -13.22
N ALA A 43 8.65 62.68 -13.07
CA ALA A 43 7.74 63.21 -14.09
C ALA A 43 8.18 64.59 -14.60
N PHE A 44 7.90 64.80 -15.88
CA PHE A 44 8.14 66.00 -16.67
C PHE A 44 7.67 67.28 -15.96
N ASP A 45 8.61 68.20 -15.72
CA ASP A 45 8.37 69.56 -15.20
C ASP A 45 8.26 70.54 -16.39
N PRO A 46 7.11 71.20 -16.61
CA PRO A 46 6.83 71.99 -17.82
C PRO A 46 7.58 73.33 -17.91
N THR A 47 8.57 73.63 -17.07
CA THR A 47 9.29 74.92 -17.10
C THR A 47 10.69 74.88 -17.73
N ASN A 48 11.11 73.77 -18.37
CA ASN A 48 12.45 73.69 -19.00
C ASN A 48 12.41 73.14 -20.45
N PRO A 49 12.64 73.95 -21.49
CA PRO A 49 12.43 73.58 -22.90
C PRO A 49 13.63 72.86 -23.54
N ALA A 50 14.28 71.94 -22.82
CA ALA A 50 15.47 71.23 -23.32
C ALA A 50 15.32 69.70 -23.36
N ALA A 51 14.14 69.13 -23.13
CA ALA A 51 13.96 67.70 -23.06
C ALA A 51 12.64 67.22 -23.70
N SER A 52 12.48 67.34 -25.02
CA SER A 52 11.37 66.67 -25.71
C SER A 52 11.69 66.36 -27.17
N THR A 53 12.32 65.22 -27.43
CA THR A 53 12.24 64.57 -28.75
C THR A 53 12.21 63.06 -28.56
N GLY A 54 11.02 62.49 -28.63
CA GLY A 54 10.81 61.08 -28.89
C GLY A 54 9.76 60.95 -29.98
N LEU A 55 10.15 60.45 -31.16
CA LEU A 55 9.47 59.42 -31.98
C LEU A 55 9.95 59.43 -33.44
N LEU A 56 10.57 58.31 -33.85
CA LEU A 56 10.28 57.46 -35.04
C LEU A 56 11.58 56.85 -35.61
N PRO A 57 11.65 55.52 -35.87
CA PRO A 57 12.69 54.95 -36.71
C PRO A 57 12.23 55.01 -38.17
N THR A 58 12.88 55.84 -38.98
CA THR A 58 12.74 55.77 -40.45
C THR A 58 14.12 55.70 -41.07
N VAL A 59 14.36 54.60 -41.77
CA VAL A 59 15.51 54.32 -42.63
C VAL A 59 15.62 55.39 -43.72
N VAL A 60 16.83 55.92 -44.00
CA VAL A 60 17.50 56.12 -45.33
C VAL A 60 18.77 56.99 -45.16
N ASN A 61 19.84 56.58 -45.88
CA ASN A 61 21.21 57.11 -46.00
C ASN A 61 21.35 58.57 -46.58
N PRO A 62 22.54 59.06 -47.03
CA PRO A 62 23.63 59.67 -46.25
C PRO A 62 24.11 61.02 -46.85
N PHE A 63 24.01 62.17 -46.17
CA PHE A 63 24.86 63.35 -46.48
C PHE A 63 24.70 64.49 -45.46
N VAL A 64 25.82 65.15 -45.13
CA VAL A 64 26.01 66.47 -44.50
C VAL A 64 25.85 66.58 -42.96
N THR A 65 27.00 66.79 -42.31
CA THR A 65 27.14 67.50 -41.02
C THR A 65 27.23 69.03 -41.25
N PRO A 66 26.80 69.83 -40.27
CA PRO A 66 27.80 70.62 -39.53
C PRO A 66 27.50 70.57 -38.02
N ASN A 67 28.37 69.97 -37.21
CA ASN A 67 29.40 70.65 -36.42
C ASN A 67 28.95 71.95 -35.71
N PHE A 68 28.62 71.84 -34.41
CA PHE A 68 28.92 72.90 -33.44
C PHE A 68 29.07 72.32 -32.02
N GLY A 69 30.24 72.53 -31.39
CA GLY A 69 30.39 72.44 -29.94
C GLY A 69 31.51 71.56 -29.34
N GLN A 70 32.60 71.24 -30.06
CA GLN A 70 33.74 70.53 -29.46
C GLN A 70 34.70 71.52 -28.75
N ALA A 71 34.98 71.28 -27.46
CA ALA A 71 35.91 72.11 -26.70
C ALA A 71 37.35 72.00 -27.25
N PRO A 72 38.14 73.10 -27.29
CA PRO A 72 39.50 73.11 -27.82
C PRO A 72 40.45 72.16 -27.05
N VAL A 73 41.39 71.57 -27.80
CA VAL A 73 42.40 70.64 -27.28
C VAL A 73 43.28 71.34 -26.24
N GLY A 74 43.22 70.87 -24.98
CA GLY A 74 43.99 71.41 -23.85
C GLY A 74 43.16 72.01 -22.70
N TYR A 75 41.82 71.99 -22.77
CA TYR A 75 40.97 72.50 -21.70
C TYR A 75 40.87 71.52 -20.52
N VAL A 76 41.34 71.95 -19.33
CA VAL A 76 41.20 71.21 -18.06
C VAL A 76 40.37 72.05 -17.10
N ALA A 77 39.12 71.66 -16.86
CA ALA A 77 38.27 72.26 -15.83
C ALA A 77 38.33 71.41 -14.55
N GLY A 78 38.58 72.03 -13.39
CA GLY A 78 38.35 71.41 -12.08
C GLY A 78 39.53 70.64 -11.46
N ARG A 79 40.73 71.21 -11.46
CA ARG A 79 41.87 70.68 -10.69
C ARG A 79 41.72 71.04 -9.21
N GLY A 80 40.99 70.22 -8.45
CA GLY A 80 40.97 70.33 -7.00
C GLY A 80 39.74 69.73 -6.34
N ARG A 81 39.76 68.40 -6.11
CA ARG A 81 39.32 67.66 -4.91
C ARG A 81 39.17 66.16 -5.24
N GLY A 82 40.05 65.35 -4.65
CA GLY A 82 39.97 63.90 -4.38
C GLY A 82 39.26 62.97 -5.37
N MET A 83 39.99 62.41 -6.35
CA MET A 83 39.54 61.25 -7.14
C MET A 83 40.71 60.28 -7.35
N GLY A 84 40.96 59.44 -6.35
CA GLY A 84 41.96 58.37 -6.40
C GLY A 84 41.43 57.14 -7.12
N GLU A 85 41.17 57.26 -8.43
CA GLU A 85 40.76 56.11 -9.26
C GLU A 85 41.06 56.31 -10.75
N LEU A 86 42.05 57.15 -11.08
CA LEU A 86 42.44 57.43 -12.46
C LEU A 86 43.98 57.43 -12.66
N ALA A 87 44.68 56.59 -11.92
CA ALA A 87 46.13 56.37 -12.03
C ALA A 87 46.49 54.93 -12.43
N LYS A 88 45.53 54.18 -13.00
CA LYS A 88 45.69 52.78 -13.47
C LYS A 88 45.60 52.61 -14.99
N SER A 89 45.59 53.69 -15.78
CA SER A 89 45.36 53.62 -17.23
C SER A 89 46.55 54.00 -18.13
N GLN A 90 47.77 54.12 -17.58
CA GLN A 90 48.97 54.21 -18.42
C GLN A 90 50.08 53.29 -17.92
N GLY A 91 50.27 52.16 -18.60
CA GLY A 91 51.46 51.31 -18.45
C GLY A 91 51.16 49.80 -18.41
N GLU A 92 51.17 49.18 -19.59
CA GLU A 92 51.50 47.78 -19.87
C GLU A 92 51.18 46.70 -18.82
N MET A 93 49.97 46.15 -18.87
CA MET A 93 49.77 44.71 -18.70
C MET A 93 48.48 44.30 -19.42
N LYS A 94 48.61 43.43 -20.43
CA LYS A 94 47.48 42.88 -21.19
C LYS A 94 46.75 41.84 -20.33
N VAL A 95 45.95 42.31 -19.38
CA VAL A 95 44.93 41.49 -18.71
C VAL A 95 43.76 41.36 -19.70
N PRO A 96 43.27 40.15 -20.00
CA PRO A 96 42.11 40.00 -20.86
C PRO A 96 40.90 40.59 -20.14
N VAL A 97 40.44 41.76 -20.61
CA VAL A 97 39.14 42.32 -20.26
C VAL A 97 38.08 41.41 -20.86
N SER A 98 37.65 40.43 -20.07
CA SER A 98 36.42 39.69 -20.34
C SER A 98 35.25 40.59 -19.93
N SER A 99 34.79 41.38 -20.89
CA SER A 99 33.58 42.19 -20.79
C SER A 99 32.34 41.29 -20.90
N GLU A 100 32.11 40.45 -19.90
CA GLU A 100 30.83 39.77 -19.65
C GLU A 100 30.72 39.47 -18.14
N GLU A 101 30.58 40.51 -17.31
CA GLU A 101 29.87 40.39 -16.02
C GLU A 101 28.40 40.07 -16.32
N THR A 102 28.18 38.84 -16.76
CA THR A 102 26.87 38.24 -16.73
C THR A 102 26.50 38.14 -15.26
N ASP A 103 25.42 38.80 -14.88
CA ASP A 103 24.76 38.58 -13.61
C ASP A 103 24.35 37.09 -13.57
N LYS A 104 25.26 36.27 -13.01
CA LYS A 104 25.14 34.81 -12.95
C LYS A 104 24.30 34.37 -11.75
N GLY A 105 23.61 35.31 -11.12
CA GLY A 105 22.81 35.04 -9.95
C GLY A 105 21.61 34.16 -10.26
N ASP A 106 21.49 33.01 -9.58
CA ASP A 106 20.27 32.22 -9.56
C ASP A 106 19.26 32.88 -8.63
N TYR A 107 18.47 33.80 -9.21
CA TYR A 107 17.37 34.48 -8.53
C TYR A 107 16.07 33.65 -8.49
N SER A 108 16.15 32.32 -8.63
CA SER A 108 14.97 31.48 -8.48
C SER A 108 14.50 31.43 -7.03
N ASP A 109 13.18 31.32 -6.84
CA ASP A 109 12.58 31.11 -5.51
C ASP A 109 13.12 29.84 -4.80
N SER A 110 13.64 28.85 -5.55
CA SER A 110 14.30 27.68 -4.98
C SER A 110 15.64 27.96 -4.31
N ASN A 111 16.33 29.03 -4.73
CA ASN A 111 17.58 29.48 -4.15
C ASN A 111 17.37 30.59 -3.11
N TYR A 112 16.15 31.15 -3.02
CA TYR A 112 15.78 32.15 -2.03
C TYR A 112 15.29 31.49 -0.73
N ASP A 113 15.90 31.84 0.39
CA ASP A 113 15.44 31.55 1.74
C ASP A 113 15.02 32.84 2.46
N GLU A 114 13.93 32.81 3.22
CA GLU A 114 13.40 33.99 3.91
C GLU A 114 14.37 34.50 4.99
N PHE A 115 15.18 33.61 5.58
CA PHE A 115 16.13 33.97 6.62
C PHE A 115 17.49 34.42 6.06
N SER A 116 18.05 33.65 5.13
CA SER A 116 19.40 33.92 4.58
C SER A 116 19.42 34.64 3.23
N GLY A 117 18.27 34.93 2.62
CA GLY A 117 18.17 35.51 1.29
C GLY A 117 18.58 34.51 0.21
N TYR A 118 19.15 35.00 -0.89
CA TYR A 118 19.67 34.12 -1.95
C TYR A 118 20.92 33.38 -1.47
N GLY A 119 20.96 32.06 -1.68
CA GLY A 119 22.02 31.16 -1.21
C GLY A 119 23.41 31.35 -1.85
N GLU A 120 23.62 32.43 -2.61
CA GLU A 120 24.86 32.67 -3.36
C GLU A 120 25.97 33.30 -2.52
N ARG A 121 27.21 32.88 -2.82
CA ARG A 121 28.42 33.45 -2.21
C ARG A 121 28.96 34.57 -3.08
N LEU A 122 28.53 35.80 -2.78
CA LEU A 122 28.82 37.02 -3.56
C LEU A 122 30.32 37.31 -3.75
N PHE A 123 31.16 36.95 -2.79
CA PHE A 123 32.60 37.30 -2.78
C PHE A 123 33.51 36.22 -3.39
N ALA A 124 32.97 35.09 -3.87
CA ALA A 124 33.79 33.96 -4.28
C ALA A 124 34.42 34.07 -5.69
N THR A 125 33.90 34.94 -6.57
CA THR A 125 34.27 34.95 -8.00
C THR A 125 34.70 36.31 -8.55
N GLY A 126 34.65 37.38 -7.76
CA GLY A 126 34.90 38.76 -8.23
C GLY A 126 36.09 39.49 -7.59
N THR A 127 36.57 39.04 -6.42
CA THR A 127 37.69 39.68 -5.72
C THR A 127 38.96 38.85 -5.88
N PRO A 128 40.11 39.46 -6.22
CA PRO A 128 41.40 38.79 -6.11
C PRO A 128 41.54 38.26 -4.68
N TYR A 129 41.74 36.95 -4.55
CA TYR A 129 41.97 36.31 -3.27
C TYR A 129 43.47 36.16 -3.09
N GLU A 130 44.03 37.01 -2.24
CA GLU A 130 45.47 37.09 -1.99
C GLU A 130 45.87 36.20 -0.81
N ASP A 131 47.18 36.00 -0.61
CA ASP A 131 47.66 35.15 0.49
C ASP A 131 47.25 35.72 1.86
N ASP A 132 47.17 37.04 2.00
CA ASP A 132 46.68 37.73 3.19
C ASP A 132 45.20 37.41 3.49
N ASP A 133 44.36 37.28 2.46
CA ASP A 133 42.94 36.90 2.60
C ASP A 133 42.81 35.45 3.08
N LYS A 134 43.70 34.57 2.61
CA LYS A 134 43.76 33.18 3.05
C LYS A 134 44.16 33.04 4.50
N GLU A 135 45.17 33.78 4.94
CA GLU A 135 45.58 33.82 6.34
C GLU A 135 44.45 34.37 7.22
N ALA A 136 43.75 35.41 6.77
CA ALA A 136 42.59 35.96 7.45
C ALA A 136 41.47 34.91 7.58
N ASP A 137 41.11 34.21 6.51
CA ASP A 137 40.10 33.14 6.52
C ASP A 137 40.48 31.99 7.46
N GLU A 138 41.75 31.58 7.48
CA GLU A 138 42.23 30.56 8.42
C GLU A 138 42.12 31.01 9.88
N ILE A 139 42.44 32.27 10.17
CA ILE A 139 42.28 32.88 11.50
C ILE A 139 40.80 32.93 11.88
N TYR A 140 39.92 33.45 11.02
CA TYR A 140 38.48 33.52 11.31
C TYR A 140 37.83 32.15 11.45
N GLN A 141 38.18 31.18 10.58
CA GLN A 141 37.72 29.79 10.74
C GLN A 141 38.22 29.16 12.04
N SER A 142 39.43 29.50 12.49
CA SER A 142 39.96 28.99 13.77
C SER A 142 39.18 29.55 14.96
N ILE A 143 38.80 30.83 14.90
CA ILE A 143 37.95 31.50 15.90
C ILE A 143 36.57 30.83 15.93
N ASP A 144 35.95 30.61 14.77
CA ASP A 144 34.65 29.93 14.68
C ASP A 144 34.70 28.49 15.19
N LYS A 145 35.76 27.74 14.86
CA LYS A 145 36.00 26.39 15.38
C LYS A 145 36.17 26.41 16.91
N ALA A 146 36.88 27.38 17.46
CA ALA A 146 37.07 27.56 18.90
C ALA A 146 35.76 27.95 19.61
N MET A 147 34.97 28.84 19.02
CA MET A 147 33.64 29.22 19.50
C MET A 147 32.68 28.02 19.49
N ALA A 148 32.72 27.21 18.44
CA ALA A 148 31.98 25.97 18.35
C ALA A 148 32.44 24.95 19.41
N ASN A 149 33.74 24.88 19.74
CA ASN A 149 34.30 23.89 20.68
C ASN A 149 33.67 23.94 22.08
N ARG A 150 33.13 25.09 22.52
CA ARG A 150 32.43 25.24 23.80
C ARG A 150 31.14 24.40 23.90
N ASN A 151 30.49 24.08 22.78
CA ASN A 151 29.24 23.32 22.72
C ASN A 151 29.28 22.13 21.75
N ASN A 152 30.44 21.90 21.10
CA ASN A 152 30.57 20.99 19.97
C ASN A 152 30.26 19.54 20.30
N LYS A 153 30.71 19.01 21.45
CA LYS A 153 30.54 17.58 21.73
C LYS A 153 29.06 17.21 21.81
N ARG A 154 28.29 17.92 22.64
CA ARG A 154 26.87 17.67 22.83
C ARG A 154 26.04 18.02 21.59
N GLN A 155 26.31 19.15 20.93
CA GLN A 155 25.58 19.51 19.72
C GLN A 155 25.86 18.56 18.54
N ARG A 156 27.10 18.09 18.39
CA ARG A 156 27.44 17.08 17.37
C ARG A 156 26.81 15.74 17.70
N GLU A 157 26.86 15.29 18.95
CA GLU A 157 26.18 14.06 19.38
C GLU A 157 24.67 14.15 19.16
N ASP A 158 24.03 15.25 19.56
CA ASP A 158 22.62 15.50 19.33
C ASP A 158 22.27 15.61 17.84
N ALA A 159 23.12 16.26 17.03
CA ALA A 159 22.93 16.36 15.58
C ALA A 159 23.07 14.99 14.90
N ILE A 160 24.06 14.19 15.30
CA ILE A 160 24.27 12.83 14.81
C ILE A 160 23.09 11.93 15.24
N LEU A 161 22.64 12.01 16.48
CA LEU A 161 21.48 11.27 16.98
C LEU A 161 20.19 11.66 16.24
N LYS A 162 19.96 12.96 16.02
CA LYS A 162 18.82 13.46 15.24
C LYS A 162 18.89 13.00 13.79
N LEU A 163 20.06 13.06 13.17
CA LEU A 163 20.29 12.62 11.79
C LEU A 163 20.09 11.10 11.67
N ASN A 164 20.61 10.31 12.61
CA ASN A 164 20.42 8.86 12.64
C ASN A 164 18.94 8.49 12.87
N LYS A 165 18.24 9.20 13.76
CA LYS A 165 16.80 9.04 13.99
C LYS A 165 15.98 9.48 12.78
N ALA A 166 16.39 10.53 12.07
CA ALA A 166 15.75 10.95 10.83
C ALA A 166 15.92 9.90 9.73
N LYS A 167 17.14 9.35 9.58
CA LYS A 167 17.43 8.25 8.65
C LYS A 167 16.64 6.99 8.97
N SER A 168 16.50 6.62 10.25
CA SER A 168 15.72 5.44 10.64
C SER A 168 14.21 5.61 10.41
N ASN A 169 13.68 6.82 10.60
CA ASN A 169 12.23 7.07 10.52
C ASN A 169 11.76 7.42 9.09
N LYS A 170 12.63 7.99 8.26
CA LYS A 170 12.38 8.38 6.88
C LYS A 170 13.62 8.09 6.05
N THR A 171 13.83 6.83 5.71
CA THR A 171 14.85 6.46 4.72
C THR A 171 14.49 7.13 3.38
N SER A 172 15.49 7.64 2.67
CA SER A 172 15.25 8.21 1.33
C SER A 172 14.62 7.15 0.42
N ILE A 173 13.73 7.54 -0.50
CA ILE A 173 13.15 6.61 -1.48
C ILE A 173 14.26 5.84 -2.22
N SER A 174 15.35 6.51 -2.57
CA SER A 174 16.52 5.87 -3.20
C SER A 174 17.20 4.82 -2.29
N GLU A 175 17.16 5.03 -0.97
CA GLU A 175 17.74 4.13 0.03
C GLU A 175 16.82 2.94 0.31
N GLN A 176 15.51 3.15 0.29
CA GLN A 176 14.49 2.08 0.37
C GLN A 176 14.61 1.07 -0.78
N PHE A 177 15.04 1.52 -1.95
CA PHE A 177 15.22 0.69 -3.14
C PHE A 177 16.69 0.31 -3.39
N ALA A 178 17.62 0.60 -2.47
CA ALA A 178 19.05 0.36 -2.70
C ALA A 178 19.39 -1.14 -2.78
N ASP A 179 18.70 -1.97 -1.99
CA ASP A 179 18.79 -3.42 -2.03
C ASP A 179 18.23 -4.00 -3.34
N LEU A 180 17.04 -3.56 -3.76
CA LEU A 180 16.40 -3.93 -5.01
C LEU A 180 17.24 -3.50 -6.22
N LYS A 181 17.85 -2.31 -6.18
CA LYS A 181 18.77 -1.84 -7.22
C LYS A 181 20.04 -2.69 -7.30
N ARG A 182 20.56 -3.18 -6.17
CA ARG A 182 21.70 -4.10 -6.13
C ARG A 182 21.32 -5.47 -6.67
N GLU A 183 20.12 -5.95 -6.37
CA GLU A 183 19.59 -7.22 -6.90
C GLU A 183 19.35 -7.17 -8.41
N LEU A 184 18.89 -6.03 -8.92
CA LEU A 184 18.71 -5.78 -10.35
C LEU A 184 20.01 -5.92 -11.16
N GLY A 185 21.18 -5.77 -10.51
CA GLY A 185 22.48 -6.04 -11.12
C GLY A 185 22.75 -7.52 -11.43
N LYS A 186 21.92 -8.45 -10.96
CA LYS A 186 21.99 -9.88 -11.31
C LYS A 186 21.29 -10.20 -12.64
N VAL A 187 20.43 -9.30 -13.13
CA VAL A 187 19.67 -9.48 -14.38
C VAL A 187 20.62 -9.31 -15.57
N SER A 188 20.62 -10.30 -16.46
CA SER A 188 21.47 -10.31 -17.64
C SER A 188 21.00 -9.33 -18.71
N ALA A 189 21.90 -8.87 -19.57
CA ALA A 189 21.54 -7.98 -20.68
C ALA A 189 20.49 -8.59 -21.64
N GLU A 190 20.49 -9.93 -21.78
CA GLU A 190 19.50 -10.63 -22.61
C GLU A 190 18.08 -10.59 -21.99
N GLU A 191 17.99 -10.67 -20.67
CA GLU A 191 16.72 -10.48 -19.94
C GLU A 191 16.24 -9.03 -20.00
N TRP A 192 17.16 -8.06 -20.03
CA TRP A 192 16.85 -6.65 -20.26
C TRP A 192 16.24 -6.41 -21.64
N ASP A 193 16.77 -7.03 -22.68
CA ASP A 193 16.26 -6.93 -24.06
C ASP A 193 14.90 -7.64 -24.23
N SER A 194 14.59 -8.59 -23.35
CA SER A 194 13.37 -9.39 -23.38
C SER A 194 12.22 -8.82 -22.55
N ILE A 195 12.37 -7.63 -21.95
CA ILE A 195 11.30 -6.99 -21.18
C ILE A 195 10.14 -6.66 -22.15
N PRO A 196 8.93 -7.21 -21.95
CA PRO A 196 7.78 -6.85 -22.77
C PRO A 196 7.44 -5.37 -22.59
N GLU A 197 7.16 -4.69 -23.70
CA GLU A 197 6.55 -3.36 -23.62
C GLU A 197 5.19 -3.44 -22.91
N VAL A 198 4.74 -2.31 -22.34
CA VAL A 198 3.47 -2.21 -21.62
C VAL A 198 2.32 -2.55 -22.58
N GLY A 199 1.93 -3.82 -22.60
CA GLY A 199 0.73 -4.28 -23.28
C GLY A 199 -0.51 -3.68 -22.65
N ASP A 200 -1.54 -3.44 -23.47
CA ASP A 200 -2.84 -2.95 -23.00
C ASP A 200 -3.57 -4.06 -22.22
N ASN A 201 -3.18 -4.25 -20.96
CA ASN A 201 -3.83 -5.19 -20.03
C ASN A 201 -5.21 -4.68 -19.58
N SER A 202 -5.54 -3.43 -19.90
CA SER A 202 -6.86 -2.86 -19.67
C SER A 202 -7.62 -2.92 -20.98
N LEU A 203 -8.80 -3.55 -21.05
CA LEU A 203 -9.63 -3.50 -22.27
C LEU A 203 -10.11 -2.05 -22.63
N LYS A 204 -9.58 -1.00 -21.99
CA LYS A 204 -9.93 0.41 -22.17
C LYS A 204 -9.65 0.92 -23.58
N LEU A 205 -8.58 0.47 -24.24
CA LEU A 205 -8.32 0.91 -25.61
C LEU A 205 -9.15 0.11 -26.63
N LYS A 206 -9.52 -1.14 -26.31
CA LYS A 206 -10.42 -1.99 -27.12
C LYS A 206 -11.89 -1.68 -26.95
N GLN A 207 -12.32 -1.10 -25.83
CA GLN A 207 -13.69 -0.65 -25.66
C GLN A 207 -13.85 0.68 -26.41
N PRO A 208 -14.54 0.70 -27.57
CA PRO A 208 -14.92 1.98 -28.15
C PRO A 208 -15.69 2.73 -27.07
N ARG A 209 -15.32 3.99 -26.81
CA ARG A 209 -16.13 4.86 -25.94
C ARG A 209 -17.56 4.73 -26.43
N LYS A 210 -18.46 4.19 -25.60
CA LYS A 210 -19.85 3.94 -25.99
C LYS A 210 -20.38 5.25 -26.56
N LYS A 211 -20.78 5.24 -27.83
CA LYS A 211 -21.47 6.38 -28.42
C LYS A 211 -22.84 6.41 -27.78
N ASP A 212 -23.23 7.55 -27.24
CA ASP A 212 -24.54 7.72 -26.63
C ASP A 212 -25.61 7.65 -27.74
N ILE A 213 -26.26 6.48 -27.86
CA ILE A 213 -27.41 6.27 -28.74
C ILE A 213 -28.65 6.32 -27.85
N TYR A 214 -29.44 7.37 -28.01
CA TYR A 214 -30.71 7.51 -27.30
C TYR A 214 -31.82 6.77 -28.06
N THR A 215 -32.25 5.62 -27.56
CA THR A 215 -33.48 4.93 -28.00
C THR A 215 -34.59 5.14 -26.97
N PRO A 216 -35.87 5.15 -27.38
CA PRO A 216 -36.98 5.22 -26.44
C PRO A 216 -36.91 4.05 -25.45
N VAL A 217 -37.17 4.35 -24.18
CA VAL A 217 -37.15 3.38 -23.08
C VAL A 217 -38.33 2.41 -23.26
N PRO A 218 -38.12 1.08 -23.16
CA PRO A 218 -39.24 0.12 -23.23
C PRO A 218 -40.14 0.20 -21.99
N ASP A 219 -41.44 0.00 -22.19
CA ASP A 219 -42.46 0.09 -21.15
C ASP A 219 -42.25 -0.86 -19.95
N SER A 220 -41.48 -1.94 -20.13
CA SER A 220 -41.12 -2.87 -19.04
C SER A 220 -40.28 -2.23 -17.92
N LEU A 221 -39.52 -1.17 -18.23
CA LEU A 221 -38.81 -0.39 -17.20
C LEU A 221 -39.77 0.48 -16.39
N ILE A 222 -40.86 0.96 -17.01
CA ILE A 222 -41.90 1.74 -16.32
C ILE A 222 -42.66 0.83 -15.36
N GLU A 223 -43.05 -0.37 -15.80
CA GLU A 223 -43.75 -1.35 -14.97
C GLU A 223 -42.94 -1.79 -13.74
N ASN A 224 -41.65 -2.08 -13.93
CA ASN A 224 -40.76 -2.47 -12.83
C ASN A 224 -40.55 -1.31 -11.83
N SER A 225 -40.45 -0.06 -12.31
CA SER A 225 -40.38 1.12 -11.44
C SER A 225 -41.66 1.35 -10.65
N ALA A 226 -42.82 1.09 -11.26
CA ALA A 226 -44.12 1.19 -10.61
C ALA A 226 -44.29 0.13 -9.50
N GLN A 227 -43.81 -1.10 -9.73
CA GLN A 227 -43.79 -2.15 -8.71
C GLN A 227 -42.82 -1.84 -7.57
N MET A 228 -41.60 -1.37 -7.87
CA MET A 228 -40.62 -0.99 -6.84
C MET A 228 -41.08 0.20 -5.98
N GLY A 229 -41.77 1.19 -6.57
CA GLY A 229 -42.40 2.28 -5.82
C GLY A 229 -43.48 1.79 -4.84
N LEU A 230 -44.16 0.69 -5.15
CA LEU A 230 -45.19 0.08 -4.32
C LEU A 230 -44.61 -0.60 -3.06
N TYR A 231 -43.43 -1.23 -3.14
CA TYR A 231 -42.76 -1.87 -2.00
C TYR A 231 -42.10 -0.89 -1.02
N THR A 232 -42.03 0.41 -1.33
CA THR A 232 -41.48 1.42 -0.40
C THR A 232 -42.49 1.99 0.61
N LYS A 233 -43.76 1.58 0.55
CA LYS A 233 -44.82 2.05 1.46
C LYS A 233 -45.17 1.09 2.61
N SER A 234 -44.47 -0.03 2.77
CA SER A 234 -44.55 -0.83 4.00
C SER A 234 -43.40 -0.44 4.92
N VAL A 235 -43.69 0.47 5.86
CA VAL A 235 -42.82 0.76 7.01
C VAL A 235 -43.06 -0.35 8.03
N ASP A 236 -42.06 -1.20 8.25
CA ASP A 236 -42.05 -2.13 9.38
C ASP A 236 -41.92 -1.35 10.70
N PRO A 237 -42.76 -1.62 11.73
CA PRO A 237 -42.77 -0.84 12.97
C PRO A 237 -41.64 -1.19 13.95
N ASN A 238 -40.74 -2.11 13.62
CA ASN A 238 -39.64 -2.53 14.49
C ASN A 238 -38.29 -2.41 13.79
N GLY A 239 -37.51 -1.39 14.15
CA GLY A 239 -36.07 -1.38 13.93
C GLY A 239 -35.54 -0.13 13.23
N PHE A 240 -35.20 0.87 14.04
CA PHE A 240 -34.33 1.98 13.66
C PHE A 240 -32.89 1.46 13.54
N GLU A 241 -32.55 0.85 12.39
CA GLU A 241 -31.17 0.79 11.93
C GLU A 241 -31.04 1.72 10.72
N THR A 242 -30.42 2.85 10.97
CA THR A 242 -30.13 3.90 10.00
C THR A 242 -29.20 3.36 8.92
N SER A 243 -29.78 2.78 7.87
CA SER A 243 -29.05 2.38 6.67
C SER A 243 -28.66 3.63 5.87
N LEU A 244 -27.44 4.12 6.10
CA LEU A 244 -26.80 5.27 5.45
C LEU A 244 -26.46 5.03 3.95
N SER A 245 -27.24 4.21 3.24
CA SER A 245 -26.99 3.84 1.84
C SER A 245 -28.21 4.02 0.92
N ARG A 246 -29.22 4.79 1.36
CA ARG A 246 -30.42 5.06 0.55
C ARG A 246 -30.36 6.43 -0.12
N LEU A 247 -29.38 6.63 -1.02
CA LEU A 247 -29.48 7.64 -2.07
C LEU A 247 -30.42 7.11 -3.19
N PRO A 248 -31.41 7.89 -3.64
CA PRO A 248 -32.18 7.56 -4.84
C PRO A 248 -31.26 7.68 -6.06
N GLY A 249 -30.80 6.55 -6.61
CA GLY A 249 -30.01 6.53 -7.84
C GLY A 249 -28.90 5.48 -7.93
N THR A 250 -28.51 4.83 -6.82
CA THR A 250 -27.27 3.99 -6.81
C THR A 250 -27.43 2.56 -6.29
N GLN A 251 -28.65 2.11 -5.98
CA GLN A 251 -28.88 0.71 -5.64
C GLN A 251 -29.22 -0.06 -6.92
N SER A 252 -28.24 -0.83 -7.39
CA SER A 252 -28.38 -1.69 -8.55
C SER A 252 -29.49 -2.72 -8.32
N VAL A 253 -30.49 -2.72 -9.20
CA VAL A 253 -31.60 -3.70 -9.32
C VAL A 253 -31.08 -5.11 -9.71
N THR A 254 -29.80 -5.39 -9.48
CA THR A 254 -29.14 -6.66 -9.76
C THR A 254 -29.49 -7.73 -8.73
N ALA A 255 -29.79 -7.35 -7.48
CA ALA A 255 -30.13 -8.32 -6.43
C ALA A 255 -31.45 -9.06 -6.75
N GLY A 256 -32.54 -8.31 -6.98
CA GLY A 256 -33.85 -8.91 -7.30
C GLY A 256 -33.88 -9.64 -8.66
N LEU A 257 -33.16 -9.14 -9.66
CA LEU A 257 -33.05 -9.82 -10.95
C LEU A 257 -32.18 -11.08 -10.89
N ALA A 258 -31.11 -11.08 -10.09
CA ALA A 258 -30.29 -12.27 -9.85
C ALA A 258 -31.08 -13.34 -9.08
N GLU A 259 -31.90 -12.93 -8.11
CA GLU A 259 -32.78 -13.83 -7.37
C GLU A 259 -33.87 -14.44 -8.27
N ALA A 260 -34.54 -13.63 -9.09
CA ALA A 260 -35.54 -14.12 -10.04
C ALA A 260 -34.94 -15.08 -11.09
N ARG A 261 -33.73 -14.77 -11.60
CA ARG A 261 -33.01 -15.68 -12.49
C ARG A 261 -32.54 -16.94 -11.78
N GLY A 262 -32.06 -16.83 -10.54
CA GLY A 262 -31.70 -17.94 -9.67
C GLY A 262 -32.86 -18.91 -9.51
N ASN A 263 -34.05 -18.39 -9.16
CA ASN A 263 -35.26 -19.20 -9.03
C ASN A 263 -35.66 -19.87 -10.36
N SER A 264 -35.54 -19.16 -11.50
CA SER A 264 -35.82 -19.76 -12.81
C SER A 264 -34.83 -20.88 -13.18
N LEU A 265 -33.58 -20.76 -12.73
CA LEU A 265 -32.54 -21.76 -12.94
C LEU A 265 -32.76 -22.95 -12.00
N THR A 266 -33.11 -22.71 -10.74
CA THR A 266 -33.52 -23.75 -9.79
C THR A 266 -34.71 -24.55 -10.34
N LEU A 267 -35.75 -23.91 -10.87
CA LEU A 267 -36.89 -24.59 -11.49
C LEU A 267 -36.51 -25.42 -12.73
N LYS A 268 -35.51 -24.97 -13.50
CA LYS A 268 -34.98 -25.74 -14.63
C LYS A 268 -34.14 -26.92 -14.17
N LEU A 269 -33.33 -26.73 -13.13
CA LEU A 269 -32.54 -27.80 -12.52
C LEU A 269 -33.43 -28.84 -11.84
N ASP A 270 -34.54 -28.43 -11.22
CA ASP A 270 -35.51 -29.31 -10.58
C ASP A 270 -36.18 -30.24 -11.62
N LYS A 271 -36.61 -29.66 -12.76
CA LYS A 271 -37.09 -30.45 -13.91
C LYS A 271 -36.07 -31.43 -14.47
N ILE A 272 -34.79 -31.07 -14.44
CA ILE A 272 -33.70 -31.97 -14.86
C ILE A 272 -33.43 -33.02 -13.77
N SER A 273 -33.52 -32.64 -12.50
CA SER A 273 -33.29 -33.50 -11.34
C SER A 273 -34.38 -34.57 -11.20
N ASP A 274 -35.63 -34.24 -11.53
CA ASP A 274 -36.75 -35.21 -11.59
C ASP A 274 -36.52 -36.33 -12.62
N SER A 275 -35.67 -36.08 -13.62
CA SER A 275 -35.29 -37.09 -14.61
C SER A 275 -34.15 -38.02 -14.13
N ILE A 276 -33.54 -37.73 -12.97
CA ILE A 276 -32.41 -38.48 -12.41
C ILE A 276 -32.95 -39.41 -11.32
N THR A 277 -33.28 -40.64 -11.68
CA THR A 277 -33.65 -41.68 -10.73
C THR A 277 -32.42 -42.17 -9.96
N GLY A 278 -32.48 -42.24 -8.63
CA GLY A 278 -31.41 -42.79 -7.78
C GLY A 278 -30.81 -41.84 -6.74
N GLN A 279 -31.32 -40.60 -6.63
CA GLN A 279 -30.94 -39.71 -5.54
C GLN A 279 -31.62 -40.14 -4.23
N THR A 280 -30.84 -40.29 -3.16
CA THR A 280 -31.35 -40.63 -1.83
C THR A 280 -31.30 -39.39 -0.94
N VAL A 281 -32.46 -38.80 -0.65
CA VAL A 281 -32.59 -37.72 0.35
C VAL A 281 -33.11 -38.34 1.64
N VAL A 282 -32.29 -38.32 2.69
CA VAL A 282 -32.74 -38.69 4.03
C VAL A 282 -33.57 -37.52 4.59
N ASP A 283 -34.79 -37.79 5.03
CA ASP A 283 -35.62 -36.78 5.69
C ASP A 283 -34.90 -36.30 6.98
N PRO A 284 -34.47 -35.03 7.07
CA PRO A 284 -33.77 -34.53 8.24
C PRO A 284 -34.65 -34.61 9.49
N LYS A 285 -35.98 -34.49 9.36
CA LYS A 285 -36.88 -34.62 10.51
C LYS A 285 -36.99 -36.07 10.96
N GLY A 286 -37.22 -37.00 10.04
CA GLY A 286 -37.19 -38.44 10.31
C GLY A 286 -35.85 -38.93 10.86
N TYR A 287 -34.74 -38.36 10.41
CA TYR A 287 -33.42 -38.66 10.93
C TYR A 287 -33.26 -38.17 12.37
N LEU A 288 -33.70 -36.93 12.67
CA LEU A 288 -33.66 -36.39 14.02
C LEU A 288 -34.60 -37.12 14.99
N THR A 289 -35.78 -37.56 14.55
CA THR A 289 -36.66 -38.38 15.40
C THR A 289 -36.03 -39.75 15.70
N ASN A 290 -35.40 -40.37 14.69
CA ASN A 290 -34.66 -41.61 14.89
C ASN A 290 -33.47 -41.42 15.84
N LEU A 291 -32.72 -40.32 15.72
CA LEU A 291 -31.62 -40.02 16.65
C LEU A 291 -32.11 -39.75 18.07
N ASN A 292 -33.24 -39.06 18.24
CA ASN A 292 -33.83 -38.84 19.57
C ASN A 292 -34.40 -40.11 20.20
N SER A 293 -34.79 -41.11 19.38
CA SER A 293 -35.23 -42.42 19.87
C SER A 293 -34.08 -43.27 20.43
N LEU A 294 -32.84 -42.96 20.05
CA LEU A 294 -31.66 -43.57 20.65
C LEU A 294 -31.43 -42.92 22.03
N LYS A 295 -31.80 -43.63 23.09
CA LYS A 295 -31.53 -43.22 24.47
C LYS A 295 -30.02 -43.17 24.71
N ILE A 296 -29.43 -41.98 24.63
CA ILE A 296 -28.05 -41.73 25.05
C ILE A 296 -28.06 -41.54 26.57
N THR A 297 -27.21 -42.29 27.28
CA THR A 297 -27.01 -42.12 28.73
C THR A 297 -26.52 -40.70 29.02
N SER A 298 -27.05 -40.04 30.04
CA SER A 298 -26.70 -38.67 30.38
C SER A 298 -25.23 -38.52 30.79
N ASP A 299 -24.66 -37.32 30.65
CA ASP A 299 -23.26 -37.05 31.01
C ASP A 299 -23.02 -37.16 32.54
N ALA A 300 -24.07 -37.07 33.35
CA ALA A 300 -24.00 -37.40 34.77
C ALA A 300 -23.81 -38.92 34.98
N GLU A 301 -24.59 -39.74 34.27
CA GLU A 301 -24.46 -41.20 34.29
C GLU A 301 -23.10 -41.67 33.78
N ILE A 302 -22.52 -41.02 32.75
CA ILE A 302 -21.19 -41.41 32.27
C ILE A 302 -20.07 -41.15 33.29
N GLY A 303 -20.20 -40.10 34.12
CA GLY A 303 -19.29 -39.79 35.21
C GLY A 303 -19.33 -40.86 36.30
N ASP A 304 -20.53 -41.24 36.72
CA ASP A 304 -20.73 -42.26 37.76
C ASP A 304 -20.34 -43.66 37.28
N ILE A 305 -20.60 -44.00 36.02
CA ILE A 305 -20.12 -45.25 35.40
C ILE A 305 -18.59 -45.33 35.42
N LYS A 306 -17.87 -44.24 35.14
CA LYS A 306 -16.39 -44.23 35.18
C LYS A 306 -15.87 -44.43 36.61
N LYS A 307 -16.49 -43.80 37.61
CA LYS A 307 -16.15 -44.02 39.02
C LYS A 307 -16.44 -45.47 39.45
N ALA A 308 -17.60 -46.00 39.06
CA ALA A 308 -17.99 -47.39 39.32
C ALA A 308 -17.00 -48.39 38.69
N ARG A 309 -16.53 -48.15 37.46
CA ARG A 309 -15.45 -48.95 36.83
C ARG A 309 -14.17 -48.94 37.66
N ALA A 310 -13.72 -47.77 38.11
CA ALA A 310 -12.50 -47.66 38.90
C ALA A 310 -12.61 -48.40 40.24
N LEU A 311 -13.75 -48.25 40.92
CA LEU A 311 -14.04 -48.96 42.16
C LEU A 311 -14.08 -50.47 41.93
N LEU A 312 -14.84 -50.94 40.95
CA LEU A 312 -15.02 -52.37 40.70
C LEU A 312 -13.74 -53.03 40.17
N ASN A 313 -12.90 -52.33 39.41
CA ASN A 313 -11.56 -52.78 39.06
C ASN A 313 -10.64 -52.87 40.28
N SER A 314 -10.76 -51.97 41.24
CA SER A 314 -10.04 -52.07 42.51
C SER A 314 -10.55 -53.26 43.34
N VAL A 315 -11.85 -53.55 43.33
CA VAL A 315 -12.45 -54.70 44.04
C VAL A 315 -12.01 -56.03 43.42
N THR A 316 -12.00 -56.13 42.09
CA THR A 316 -11.63 -57.39 41.39
C THR A 316 -10.14 -57.68 41.45
N THR A 317 -9.29 -56.65 41.48
CA THR A 317 -7.82 -56.81 41.64
C THR A 317 -7.42 -57.17 43.06
N THR A 318 -8.09 -56.58 44.07
CA THR A 318 -7.80 -56.88 45.49
C THR A 318 -8.39 -58.21 45.93
N ASN A 319 -9.58 -58.58 45.43
CA ASN A 319 -10.28 -59.82 45.79
C ASN A 319 -10.70 -60.63 44.55
N PRO A 320 -9.79 -61.40 43.93
CA PRO A 320 -10.09 -62.16 42.71
C PRO A 320 -11.16 -63.25 42.90
N LYS A 321 -11.30 -63.79 44.12
CA LYS A 321 -12.27 -64.86 44.45
C LYS A 321 -13.69 -64.34 44.76
N HIS A 322 -13.93 -63.02 44.70
CA HIS A 322 -15.22 -62.43 45.03
C HIS A 322 -16.15 -62.38 43.81
N ALA A 323 -17.05 -63.36 43.67
CA ALA A 323 -18.03 -63.45 42.58
C ALA A 323 -18.91 -62.20 42.38
N PRO A 324 -19.55 -61.61 43.42
CA PRO A 324 -20.41 -60.45 43.25
C PRO A 324 -19.69 -59.23 42.66
N GLY A 325 -18.39 -59.09 42.90
CA GLY A 325 -17.57 -58.02 42.34
C GLY A 325 -17.44 -58.10 40.82
N TRP A 326 -17.22 -59.30 40.29
CA TRP A 326 -17.16 -59.55 38.84
C TRP A 326 -18.52 -59.38 38.16
N ILE A 327 -19.61 -59.81 38.83
CA ILE A 327 -20.98 -59.61 38.36
C ILE A 327 -21.35 -58.12 38.32
N ALA A 328 -21.03 -57.38 39.39
CA ALA A 328 -21.27 -55.94 39.44
C ALA A 328 -20.47 -55.20 38.35
N ALA A 329 -19.21 -55.59 38.13
CA ALA A 329 -18.37 -55.00 37.07
C ALA A 329 -19.00 -55.18 35.68
N ALA A 330 -19.54 -56.36 35.40
CA ALA A 330 -20.18 -56.65 34.12
C ALA A 330 -21.52 -55.92 33.92
N ARG A 331 -22.33 -55.83 34.98
CA ARG A 331 -23.61 -55.10 34.96
C ARG A 331 -23.40 -53.59 34.73
N VAL A 332 -22.31 -53.03 35.25
CA VAL A 332 -21.93 -51.63 34.96
C VAL A 332 -21.56 -51.43 33.48
N GLU A 333 -20.87 -52.40 32.87
CA GLU A 333 -20.57 -52.33 31.43
C GLU A 333 -21.79 -52.58 30.54
N GLU A 334 -22.73 -53.40 30.98
CA GLU A 334 -24.04 -53.58 30.32
C GLU A 334 -24.85 -52.29 30.35
N PHE A 335 -24.95 -51.62 31.51
CA PHE A 335 -25.63 -50.32 31.63
C PHE A 335 -24.99 -49.25 30.73
N ALA A 336 -23.68 -49.34 30.49
CA ALA A 336 -22.96 -48.48 29.56
C ALA A 336 -23.08 -48.90 28.08
N ASN A 337 -23.91 -49.90 27.75
CA ASN A 337 -24.06 -50.52 26.43
C ASN A 337 -22.76 -51.07 25.81
N LYS A 338 -21.74 -51.39 26.63
CA LYS A 338 -20.47 -51.98 26.18
C LYS A 338 -20.47 -53.49 26.36
N LEU A 339 -21.41 -54.17 25.70
CA LEU A 339 -21.63 -55.61 25.85
C LEU A 339 -20.38 -56.46 25.56
N VAL A 340 -19.51 -56.03 24.64
CA VAL A 340 -18.23 -56.73 24.35
C VAL A 340 -17.29 -56.71 25.55
N GLN A 341 -17.22 -55.58 26.27
CA GLN A 341 -16.38 -55.44 27.46
C GLN A 341 -16.98 -56.19 28.65
N ALA A 342 -18.30 -56.10 28.84
CA ALA A 342 -19.03 -56.87 29.85
C ALA A 342 -18.76 -58.38 29.72
N ARG A 343 -18.84 -58.91 28.49
CA ARG A 343 -18.53 -60.30 28.16
C ARG A 343 -17.10 -60.70 28.50
N LYS A 344 -16.13 -59.81 28.25
CA LYS A 344 -14.72 -60.07 28.58
C LYS A 344 -14.50 -60.14 30.09
N VAL A 345 -15.10 -59.21 30.84
CA VAL A 345 -14.98 -59.14 32.31
C VAL A 345 -15.61 -60.36 32.98
N ILE A 346 -16.77 -60.82 32.50
CA ILE A 346 -17.40 -62.03 33.05
C ILE A 346 -16.60 -63.29 32.72
N ARG A 347 -16.05 -63.42 31.51
CA ARG A 347 -15.17 -64.58 31.19
C ARG A 347 -13.99 -64.66 32.14
N GLN A 348 -13.36 -63.53 32.46
CA GLN A 348 -12.31 -63.46 33.48
C GLN A 348 -12.86 -63.84 34.87
N GLY A 349 -14.04 -63.34 35.23
CA GLY A 349 -14.73 -63.72 36.46
C GLY A 349 -15.00 -65.23 36.59
N CYS A 350 -15.37 -65.91 35.50
CA CYS A 350 -15.59 -67.36 35.47
C CYS A 350 -14.29 -68.18 35.63
N GLU A 351 -13.14 -67.64 35.20
CA GLU A 351 -11.84 -68.28 35.39
C GLU A 351 -11.35 -68.15 36.83
N TYR A 352 -11.52 -66.98 37.44
CA TYR A 352 -11.11 -66.73 38.83
C TYR A 352 -12.10 -67.27 39.87
N CYS A 353 -13.38 -67.38 39.52
CA CYS A 353 -14.45 -67.85 40.39
C CYS A 353 -15.18 -69.04 39.75
N SER A 354 -14.59 -70.23 39.88
CA SER A 354 -15.18 -71.47 39.37
C SER A 354 -16.27 -72.06 40.25
N ASP A 355 -16.36 -71.63 41.51
CA ASP A 355 -17.09 -72.36 42.56
C ASP A 355 -18.51 -71.82 42.80
N ILE A 356 -18.82 -70.63 42.25
CA ILE A 356 -20.09 -69.93 42.48
C ILE A 356 -20.94 -69.98 41.19
N PRO A 357 -22.17 -70.52 41.24
CA PRO A 357 -23.02 -70.66 40.06
C PRO A 357 -23.52 -69.32 39.50
N ASP A 358 -23.69 -68.30 40.35
CA ASP A 358 -24.24 -66.99 39.97
C ASP A 358 -23.43 -66.27 38.87
N VAL A 359 -22.11 -66.45 38.86
CA VAL A 359 -21.22 -65.85 37.85
C VAL A 359 -21.46 -66.50 36.48
N TRP A 360 -21.68 -67.81 36.46
CA TRP A 360 -21.98 -68.55 35.24
C TRP A 360 -23.37 -68.24 34.70
N LEU A 361 -24.37 -68.02 35.56
CA LEU A 361 -25.72 -67.61 35.14
C LEU A 361 -25.71 -66.22 34.51
N GLU A 362 -24.97 -65.28 35.10
CA GLU A 362 -24.80 -63.94 34.51
C GLU A 362 -24.00 -63.96 33.20
N ALA A 363 -23.02 -64.85 33.07
CA ALA A 363 -22.33 -65.09 31.79
C ALA A 363 -23.31 -65.52 30.70
N VAL A 364 -24.16 -66.50 30.99
CA VAL A 364 -25.15 -67.03 30.03
C VAL A 364 -26.13 -65.96 29.58
N ARG A 365 -26.53 -65.05 30.49
CA ARG A 365 -27.42 -63.93 30.16
C ARG A 365 -26.79 -62.90 29.22
N LEU A 366 -25.48 -62.63 29.36
CA LEU A 366 -24.77 -61.58 28.61
C LEU A 366 -24.24 -62.06 27.25
N HIS A 367 -24.11 -63.36 27.06
CA HIS A 367 -23.62 -63.97 25.82
C HIS A 367 -24.76 -64.32 24.85
N PRO A 368 -24.53 -64.27 23.53
CA PRO A 368 -25.49 -64.77 22.55
C PRO A 368 -25.69 -66.28 22.71
N ILE A 369 -26.84 -66.78 22.24
CA ILE A 369 -27.34 -68.14 22.48
C ILE A 369 -26.32 -69.23 22.09
N ASP A 370 -25.54 -69.01 21.05
CA ASP A 370 -24.55 -69.98 20.56
C ASP A 370 -23.34 -70.11 21.50
N GLU A 371 -22.83 -68.99 22.03
CA GLU A 371 -21.74 -68.99 23.00
C GLU A 371 -22.21 -69.43 24.40
N ALA A 372 -23.47 -69.12 24.74
CA ALA A 372 -24.07 -69.46 26.03
C ALA A 372 -24.10 -70.99 26.27
N LYS A 373 -24.36 -71.79 25.24
CA LYS A 373 -24.33 -73.27 25.33
C LYS A 373 -22.93 -73.80 25.69
N ALA A 374 -21.88 -73.22 25.11
CA ALA A 374 -20.50 -73.59 25.42
C ALA A 374 -20.13 -73.22 26.86
N ILE A 375 -20.58 -72.05 27.33
CA ILE A 375 -20.36 -71.58 28.71
C ILE A 375 -21.10 -72.47 29.71
N LEU A 376 -22.34 -72.89 29.43
CA LEU A 376 -23.09 -73.83 30.26
C LEU A 376 -22.39 -75.19 30.36
N ALA A 377 -21.87 -75.71 29.25
CA ALA A 377 -21.11 -76.97 29.27
C ALA A 377 -19.84 -76.87 30.15
N GLN A 378 -19.18 -75.70 30.14
CA GLN A 378 -18.04 -75.43 31.03
C GLN A 378 -18.47 -75.30 32.50
N ALA A 379 -19.60 -74.64 32.76
CA ALA A 379 -20.15 -74.48 34.09
C ALA A 379 -20.50 -75.84 34.73
N VAL A 380 -21.22 -76.72 34.01
CA VAL A 380 -21.60 -78.07 34.48
C VAL A 380 -20.37 -78.95 34.76
N LYS A 381 -19.28 -78.78 34.00
CA LYS A 381 -18.01 -79.49 34.25
C LYS A 381 -17.33 -79.05 35.55
N LYS A 382 -17.53 -77.79 35.97
CA LYS A 382 -16.92 -77.20 37.16
C LYS A 382 -17.81 -77.32 38.40
N ILE A 383 -19.13 -77.25 38.22
CA ILE A 383 -20.16 -77.37 39.24
C ILE A 383 -21.08 -78.53 38.85
N PRO A 384 -20.75 -79.77 39.28
CA PRO A 384 -21.51 -80.96 38.89
C PRO A 384 -22.78 -81.20 39.73
N ASN A 385 -22.97 -80.50 40.85
CA ASN A 385 -24.10 -80.66 41.77
C ASN A 385 -24.89 -79.36 41.94
#